data_AF-A0A3P1T5R4-F1
#
_entry.id   AF-A0A3P1T5R4-F1
#
_cell.length_a   1.000
_cell.length_b   1.000
_cell.length_c   1.000
_cell.angle_alpha   90.00
_cell.angle_beta   90.00
_cell.angle_gamma   90.00
#
_symmetry.space_group_name_H-M   'P 1'
#
loop_
_entity.id
_entity.type
_entity.pdbx_description
1 polymer ?
#
loop_
_entity_poly.entity_id
_entity_poly.type
_entity_poly.pdbx_seq_one_letter_code
_entity_poly.pdbx_strand_id
1 'polypeptide(L)'
;MNPIVWSVVLVAGFLAATLAGTPVIRGLFKVVDWQIQRAAARREAAVAGSGGPELVDLRLERAGQQMPGGTWIGLLERVGIYTCIVAGFPAGIAIVLGVKGFGRYPELSTPDAAKSERFIIGTLGSTLWAGAWAGVVLWMHG
;
A
#
# COMPACT_ATOMS: atom_id res chain seq x y z
N MET A 1 9.51 27.40 16.72
CA MET A 1 8.26 26.82 17.26
C MET A 1 8.50 26.31 18.68
N ASN A 2 7.53 26.35 19.58
CA ASN A 2 7.69 25.82 20.95
C ASN A 2 7.94 24.28 20.90
N PRO A 3 8.91 23.71 21.64
CA PRO A 3 9.22 22.27 21.62
C PRO A 3 8.01 21.38 21.95
N ILE A 4 7.05 21.88 22.73
CA ILE A 4 5.81 21.18 23.04
C ILE A 4 4.91 21.10 21.80
N VAL A 5 4.75 22.21 21.08
CA VAL A 5 3.95 22.28 19.84
C VAL A 5 4.55 21.36 18.77
N TRP A 6 5.88 21.33 18.66
CA TRP A 6 6.56 20.44 17.73
C TRP A 6 6.34 18.96 18.06
N SER A 7 6.41 18.60 19.35
CA SER A 7 6.15 17.24 19.82
C SER A 7 4.70 16.81 19.53
N VAL A 8 3.73 17.72 19.69
CA VAL A 8 2.32 17.46 19.36
C VAL A 8 2.12 17.23 17.86
N VAL A 9 2.76 18.03 17.00
CA VAL A 9 2.70 17.86 15.54
C VAL A 9 3.30 16.52 15.11
N LEU A 10 4.44 16.13 15.68
CA LEU A 10 5.09 14.84 15.41
C LEU A 10 4.21 13.65 15.78
N VAL A 11 3.57 13.68 16.95
CA VAL A 11 2.69 12.61 17.42
C VAL A 11 1.40 12.56 16.61
N ALA A 12 0.80 13.71 16.32
CA ALA A 12 -0.41 13.77 15.49
C ALA A 12 -0.16 13.24 14.07
N GLY A 13 0.95 13.62 13.44
CA GLY A 13 1.36 13.11 12.14
C GLY A 13 1.63 11.60 12.15
N PHE A 14 2.27 11.09 13.20
CA PHE A 14 2.53 9.65 13.36
C PHE A 14 1.23 8.86 13.49
N LEU A 15 0.29 9.32 14.31
CA LEU A 15 -1.02 8.69 14.49
C LEU A 15 -1.84 8.71 13.20
N ALA A 16 -1.80 9.82 12.45
CA ALA A 16 -2.48 9.93 11.16
C ALA A 16 -1.85 9.01 10.08
N ALA A 17 -0.52 8.93 10.03
CA ALA A 17 0.19 8.03 9.10
C ALA A 17 -0.10 6.54 9.38
N THR A 18 -0.24 6.17 10.65
CA THR A 18 -0.39 4.76 11.08
C THR A 18 -1.84 4.31 11.19
N LEU A 19 -2.67 5.01 11.98
CA LEU A 19 -4.04 4.60 12.30
C LEU A 19 -5.01 4.87 11.15
N ALA A 20 -4.93 6.04 10.50
CA ALA A 20 -5.81 6.37 9.39
C ALA A 20 -5.41 5.66 8.08
N GLY A 21 -4.16 5.21 7.95
CA GLY A 21 -3.71 4.54 6.73
C GLY A 21 -4.42 3.20 6.46
N THR A 22 -4.90 2.50 7.49
CA THR A 22 -5.51 1.18 7.35
C THR A 22 -6.89 1.22 6.68
N PRO A 23 -7.84 2.08 7.11
CA PRO A 23 -9.09 2.28 6.36
C PRO A 23 -8.85 2.91 4.98
N VAL A 24 -7.89 3.84 4.83
CA VAL A 24 -7.58 4.48 3.54
C VAL A 24 -7.07 3.46 2.50
N ILE A 25 -6.13 2.59 2.88
CA ILE A 25 -5.60 1.57 1.97
C ILE A 25 -6.67 0.52 1.62
N ARG A 26 -7.53 0.14 2.58
CA ARG A 26 -8.69 -0.73 2.28
C ARG A 26 -9.67 -0.06 1.32
N GLY A 27 -9.89 1.25 1.46
CA GLY A 27 -10.68 2.05 0.54
C GLY A 27 -10.06 2.10 -0.87
N LEU A 28 -8.75 2.31 -0.96
CA LEU A 28 -8.01 2.28 -2.23
C LEU A 28 -8.17 0.92 -2.92
N PHE A 29 -8.01 -0.19 -2.19
CA PHE A 29 -8.22 -1.52 -2.76
C PHE A 29 -9.65 -1.69 -3.28
N LYS A 30 -10.68 -1.22 -2.56
CA LYS A 30 -12.06 -1.24 -3.08
C LYS A 30 -12.22 -0.44 -4.36
N VAL A 31 -11.56 0.71 -4.49
CA VAL A 31 -11.61 1.54 -5.70
C VAL A 31 -10.86 0.87 -6.87
N VAL A 32 -9.70 0.28 -6.59
CA VAL A 32 -8.92 -0.47 -7.59
C VAL A 32 -9.68 -1.70 -8.05
N ASP A 33 -10.22 -2.49 -7.12
CA ASP A 33 -11.05 -3.66 -7.45
C ASP A 33 -12.29 -3.22 -8.24
N TRP A 34 -12.93 -2.10 -7.90
CA TRP A 34 -14.03 -1.55 -8.68
C TRP A 34 -13.63 -1.12 -10.10
N GLN A 35 -12.46 -0.52 -10.28
CA GLN A 35 -11.91 -0.15 -11.60
C GLN A 35 -11.60 -1.38 -12.45
N ILE A 36 -10.96 -2.39 -11.84
CA ILE A 36 -10.64 -3.66 -12.51
C ILE A 36 -11.93 -4.35 -12.93
N GLN A 37 -12.91 -4.48 -12.03
CA GLN A 37 -14.21 -5.06 -12.33
C GLN A 37 -14.94 -4.31 -13.45
N ARG A 38 -14.86 -2.97 -13.46
CA ARG A 38 -15.47 -2.16 -14.51
C ARG A 38 -14.75 -2.28 -15.84
N ALA A 39 -13.43 -2.48 -15.83
CA ALA A 39 -12.62 -2.75 -17.02
C ALA A 39 -12.85 -4.19 -17.53
N ALA A 40 -13.01 -5.16 -16.64
CA ALA A 40 -13.39 -6.53 -16.94
C ALA A 40 -14.77 -6.57 -17.59
N ALA A 41 -15.79 -5.93 -17.00
CA ALA A 41 -17.13 -5.84 -17.58
C ALA A 41 -17.14 -5.15 -18.97
N ARG A 42 -16.31 -4.12 -19.17
CA ARG A 42 -16.13 -3.48 -20.49
C ARG A 42 -15.43 -4.40 -21.49
N ARG A 43 -14.49 -5.23 -21.02
CA ARG A 43 -13.81 -6.24 -21.84
C ARG A 43 -14.71 -7.42 -22.14
N GLU A 44 -15.51 -7.91 -21.19
CA GLU A 44 -16.51 -8.97 -21.41
C GLU A 44 -17.56 -8.52 -22.43
N ALA A 45 -18.04 -7.27 -22.34
CA ALA A 45 -18.90 -6.69 -23.37
C ALA A 45 -18.22 -6.62 -24.75
N ALA A 46 -16.89 -6.48 -24.80
CA ALA A 46 -16.10 -6.51 -26.04
C ALA A 46 -15.71 -7.93 -26.48
N VAL A 47 -15.65 -8.89 -25.55
CA VAL A 47 -15.19 -10.27 -25.71
C VAL A 47 -16.36 -11.25 -25.83
N ALA A 48 -17.60 -10.79 -25.70
CA ALA A 48 -18.82 -11.48 -26.16
C ALA A 48 -18.78 -11.90 -27.66
N GLY A 49 -17.65 -11.71 -28.36
CA GLY A 49 -17.29 -12.32 -29.64
C GLY A 49 -16.24 -13.46 -29.65
N SER A 50 -15.42 -13.75 -28.62
CA SER A 50 -14.59 -14.99 -28.45
C SER A 50 -13.52 -14.87 -27.34
N GLY A 51 -13.39 -15.88 -26.46
CA GLY A 51 -12.81 -15.82 -25.09
C GLY A 51 -11.29 -15.61 -24.87
N GLY A 52 -10.81 -15.26 -23.67
CA GLY A 52 -11.53 -15.04 -22.39
C GLY A 52 -10.66 -14.30 -21.32
N PRO A 53 -11.18 -13.23 -20.65
CA PRO A 53 -10.59 -12.50 -19.50
C PRO A 53 -10.85 -13.15 -18.13
N GLU A 54 -11.85 -14.03 -18.05
CA GLU A 54 -12.38 -14.67 -16.84
C GLU A 54 -11.31 -15.39 -15.99
N LEU A 55 -10.26 -15.93 -16.64
CA LEU A 55 -9.14 -16.56 -15.95
C LEU A 55 -8.26 -15.57 -15.18
N VAL A 56 -8.21 -14.30 -15.58
CA VAL A 56 -7.44 -13.25 -14.91
C VAL A 56 -8.23 -12.71 -13.73
N ASP A 57 -9.54 -12.52 -13.87
CA ASP A 57 -10.42 -12.05 -12.79
C ASP A 57 -10.57 -13.08 -11.67
N LEU A 58 -10.72 -14.37 -12.01
CA LEU A 58 -10.71 -15.45 -11.02
C LEU A 58 -9.36 -15.58 -10.29
N ARG A 59 -8.24 -15.25 -10.96
CA ARG A 59 -6.90 -15.21 -10.35
C ARG A 59 -6.74 -14.01 -9.42
N LEU A 60 -7.28 -12.85 -9.80
CA LEU A 60 -7.34 -11.67 -8.94
C LEU A 60 -8.24 -11.93 -7.73
N GLU A 61 -9.44 -12.48 -7.89
CA GLU A 61 -10.31 -12.83 -6.75
C GLU A 61 -9.65 -13.85 -5.80
N ARG A 62 -9.03 -14.91 -6.33
CA ARG A 62 -8.27 -15.88 -5.50
C ARG A 62 -7.06 -15.24 -4.81
N ALA A 63 -6.39 -14.29 -5.45
CA ALA A 63 -5.32 -13.50 -4.82
C ALA A 63 -5.85 -12.51 -3.78
N GLY A 64 -7.17 -12.27 -3.72
CA GLY A 64 -7.86 -11.35 -2.80
C GLY A 64 -8.37 -12.02 -1.55
N GLN A 65 -8.50 -13.34 -1.59
CA GLN A 65 -8.64 -14.15 -0.39
C GLN A 65 -7.35 -13.99 0.42
N GLN A 66 -7.51 -13.26 1.53
CA GLN A 66 -6.46 -12.59 2.27
C GLN A 66 -5.34 -13.53 2.71
N MET A 67 -4.10 -13.13 2.43
CA MET A 67 -2.95 -13.61 3.20
C MET A 67 -3.11 -13.15 4.65
N PRO A 68 -3.18 -14.06 5.66
CA PRO A 68 -3.53 -13.72 7.04
C PRO A 68 -2.62 -12.72 7.79
N GLY A 69 -1.55 -12.19 7.18
CA GLY A 69 -0.57 -11.31 7.83
C GLY A 69 -0.48 -9.85 7.32
N GLY A 70 -1.24 -9.47 6.28
CA GLY A 70 -1.00 -8.20 5.56
C GLY A 70 -1.20 -6.90 6.38
N THR A 71 -2.06 -6.93 7.41
CA THR A 71 -2.39 -5.74 8.21
C THR A 71 -1.22 -5.31 9.11
N TRP A 72 -0.53 -6.26 9.73
CA TRP A 72 0.60 -5.98 10.62
C TRP A 72 1.86 -5.55 9.85
N ILE A 73 2.13 -6.19 8.72
CA ILE A 73 3.25 -5.82 7.84
C ILE A 73 3.05 -4.39 7.28
N GLY A 74 1.82 -4.04 6.89
CA GLY A 74 1.51 -2.69 6.43
C GLY A 74 1.64 -1.61 7.51
N LEU A 75 1.40 -1.95 8.78
CA LEU A 75 1.61 -1.03 9.90
C LEU A 75 3.10 -0.77 10.14
N LEU A 76 3.92 -1.84 10.17
CA LEU A 76 5.36 -1.75 10.37
C LEU A 76 6.05 -0.94 9.26
N GLU A 77 5.60 -1.09 8.03
CA GLU A 77 6.09 -0.31 6.89
C GLU A 77 5.81 1.19 7.08
N ARG A 78 4.59 1.58 7.46
CA ARG A 78 4.25 3.00 7.65
C ARG A 78 5.00 3.62 8.81
N VAL A 79 5.18 2.88 9.90
CA VAL A 79 6.03 3.29 11.03
C VAL A 79 7.46 3.52 10.53
N GLY A 80 8.04 2.53 9.83
CA GLY A 80 9.41 2.63 9.32
C GLY A 80 9.61 3.81 8.36
N ILE A 81 8.70 4.00 7.39
CA ILE A 81 8.79 5.09 6.40
C ILE A 81 8.65 6.45 7.07
N TYR A 82 7.65 6.62 7.95
CA TYR A 82 7.43 7.88 8.65
C TYR A 82 8.65 8.24 9.52
N THR A 83 9.15 7.29 10.30
CA THR A 83 10.35 7.50 11.14
C THR A 83 11.58 7.83 10.31
N CYS A 84 11.81 7.16 9.18
CA CYS A 84 12.95 7.44 8.31
C CYS A 84 12.92 8.87 7.73
N ILE A 85 11.75 9.35 7.32
CA ILE A 85 11.61 10.70 6.75
C ILE A 85 11.81 11.76 7.83
N VAL A 86 11.14 11.61 8.98
CA VAL A 86 11.24 12.57 10.09
C VAL A 86 12.64 12.59 10.70
N ALA A 87 13.34 11.45 10.77
CA ALA A 87 14.71 11.36 11.25
C ALA A 87 15.75 11.82 10.22
N GLY A 88 15.35 12.21 9.00
CA GLY A 88 16.27 12.61 7.94
C GLY A 88 17.14 11.47 7.39
N PHE A 89 16.68 10.22 7.51
CA PHE A 89 17.38 9.01 7.05
C PHE A 89 16.63 8.35 5.87
N PRO A 90 16.67 8.94 4.66
CA PRO A 90 15.92 8.42 3.51
C PRO A 90 16.38 7.02 3.05
N ALA A 91 17.65 6.67 3.29
CA ALA A 91 18.18 5.33 2.99
C ALA A 91 17.43 4.21 3.75
N GLY A 92 16.86 4.50 4.92
CA GLY A 92 16.06 3.54 5.69
C GLY A 92 14.77 3.12 4.99
N ILE A 93 14.22 3.95 4.11
CA ILE A 93 13.02 3.62 3.31
C ILE A 93 13.31 2.42 2.40
N ALA A 94 14.49 2.40 1.75
CA ALA A 94 14.89 1.29 0.88
C ALA A 94 15.01 -0.02 1.67
N ILE A 95 15.47 0.03 2.93
CA ILE A 95 15.56 -1.12 3.82
C ILE A 95 14.16 -1.63 4.17
N VAL A 96 13.23 -0.74 4.55
CA VAL A 96 11.84 -1.10 4.90
C VAL A 96 11.15 -1.77 3.71
N LEU A 97 11.32 -1.22 2.51
CA LEU A 97 10.78 -1.81 1.28
C LEU A 97 11.43 -3.15 0.94
N GLY A 98 12.76 -3.26 1.13
CA GLY A 98 13.51 -4.50 0.94
C GLY A 98 13.02 -5.63 1.85
N VAL A 99 12.91 -5.37 3.15
CA VAL A 99 12.40 -6.34 4.15
C VAL A 99 10.98 -6.79 3.81
N LYS A 100 10.12 -5.86 3.38
CA LYS A 100 8.76 -6.17 2.94
C LYS A 100 8.74 -7.03 1.67
N GLY A 101 9.65 -6.76 0.72
CA GLY A 101 9.84 -7.54 -0.50
C GLY A 101 10.31 -8.98 -0.23
N PHE A 102 11.24 -9.17 0.71
CA PHE A 102 11.76 -10.49 1.09
C PHE A 102 10.69 -11.39 1.70
N GLY A 103 9.78 -10.84 2.50
CA GLY A 103 8.69 -11.59 3.13
C GLY A 103 7.70 -12.23 2.16
N ARG A 104 7.64 -11.76 0.90
CA ARG A 104 6.74 -12.28 -0.15
C ARG A 104 7.43 -12.98 -1.32
N TYR A 105 8.75 -13.07 -1.28
CA TYR A 105 9.54 -13.74 -2.32
C TYR A 105 9.13 -15.21 -2.57
N PRO A 106 8.76 -16.03 -1.55
CA PRO A 106 8.28 -17.41 -1.77
C PRO A 106 6.92 -17.50 -2.48
N GLU A 107 6.12 -16.43 -2.44
CA GLU A 107 4.78 -16.37 -3.03
C GLU A 107 4.84 -15.86 -4.48
N LEU A 108 5.88 -15.08 -4.80
CA LEU A 108 6.21 -14.56 -6.14
C LEU A 108 6.93 -15.59 -7.04
N SER A 109 7.51 -16.65 -6.46
CA SER A 109 8.08 -17.76 -7.23
C SER A 109 7.02 -18.68 -7.85
N THR A 110 5.76 -18.56 -7.42
CA THR A 110 4.60 -19.12 -8.14
C THR A 110 4.21 -18.19 -9.30
N PRO A 111 3.93 -18.70 -10.51
CA PRO A 111 3.66 -17.89 -11.72
C PRO A 111 2.26 -17.23 -11.73
N ASP A 112 1.86 -16.61 -10.61
CA ASP A 112 0.55 -15.98 -10.44
C ASP A 112 0.70 -14.45 -10.40
N ALA A 113 0.76 -13.84 -11.59
CA ALA A 113 1.03 -12.40 -11.79
C ALA A 113 0.09 -11.47 -10.98
N ALA A 114 -1.15 -11.91 -10.73
CA ALA A 114 -2.14 -11.18 -9.96
C ALA A 114 -1.73 -10.92 -8.49
N LYS A 115 -0.95 -11.82 -7.87
CA LYS A 115 -0.44 -11.63 -6.50
C LYS A 115 0.67 -10.58 -6.46
N SER A 116 1.55 -10.59 -7.46
CA SER A 116 2.64 -9.64 -7.61
C SER A 116 2.12 -8.22 -7.80
N GLU A 117 1.14 -8.02 -8.69
CA GLU A 117 0.54 -6.72 -8.96
C GLU A 117 -0.11 -6.10 -7.71
N ARG A 118 -0.88 -6.89 -6.95
CA ARG A 118 -1.50 -6.41 -5.70
C ARG A 118 -0.50 -6.08 -4.62
N PHE A 119 0.61 -6.80 -4.55
CA PHE A 119 1.70 -6.48 -3.64
C PHE A 119 2.37 -5.15 -3.98
N ILE A 120 2.63 -4.89 -5.27
CA ILE A 120 3.21 -3.62 -5.74
C ILE A 120 2.25 -2.47 -5.45
N ILE A 121 0.97 -2.59 -5.83
CA ILE A 121 -0.05 -1.55 -5.60
C ILE A 121 -0.20 -1.25 -4.11
N GLY A 122 -0.24 -2.28 -3.26
CA GLY A 122 -0.35 -2.11 -1.81
C GLY A 122 0.87 -1.44 -1.18
N THR A 123 2.07 -1.74 -1.69
CA THR A 123 3.34 -1.16 -1.21
C THR A 123 3.47 0.30 -1.61
N LEU A 124 3.18 0.62 -2.87
CA LEU A 124 3.21 1.99 -3.38
C LEU A 124 2.17 2.87 -2.67
N GLY A 125 0.93 2.38 -2.51
CA GLY A 125 -0.12 3.13 -1.82
C GLY A 125 0.22 3.42 -0.35
N SER A 126 0.76 2.43 0.36
CA SER A 126 1.17 2.57 1.77
C SER A 126 2.35 3.55 1.93
N THR A 127 3.34 3.45 1.05
CA THR A 127 4.52 4.32 1.03
C THR A 127 4.15 5.77 0.76
N LEU A 128 3.28 6.03 -0.22
CA LEU A 128 2.81 7.37 -0.55
C LEU A 128 2.02 7.99 0.61
N TRP A 129 1.17 7.21 1.30
CA TRP A 129 0.42 7.72 2.44
C TRP A 129 1.32 8.12 3.62
N ALA A 130 2.29 7.27 3.98
CA ALA A 130 3.24 7.57 5.03
C ALA A 130 4.13 8.78 4.66
N GLY A 131 4.58 8.84 3.41
CA GLY A 131 5.37 9.96 2.89
C GLY A 131 4.61 11.29 2.88
N ALA A 132 3.31 11.28 2.55
CA ALA A 132 2.49 12.48 2.55
C ALA A 132 2.38 13.10 3.96
N TRP A 133 2.11 12.31 4.99
CA TRP A 133 2.03 12.80 6.37
C TRP A 133 3.38 13.26 6.91
N ALA A 134 4.46 12.55 6.58
CA ALA A 134 5.80 13.00 6.95
C ALA A 134 6.16 14.32 6.26
N GLY A 135 5.75 14.51 5.00
CA GLY A 135 5.90 15.77 4.27
C GLY A 135 5.12 16.93 4.91
N VAL A 136 3.89 16.70 5.35
CA VAL A 136 3.08 17.70 6.07
C VAL A 136 3.76 18.12 7.38
N VAL A 137 4.29 17.17 8.13
CA VAL A 137 5.01 17.43 9.40
C VAL A 137 6.28 18.25 9.17
N LEU A 138 7.06 17.91 8.14
CA LEU A 138 8.26 18.68 7.78
C LEU A 138 7.91 20.08 7.27
N TRP A 139 6.82 20.24 6.53
CA TRP A 139 6.35 21.55 6.07
C TRP A 139 5.92 22.46 7.23
N MET A 140 5.34 21.90 8.30
CA MET A 140 5.00 22.66 9.51
C MET A 140 6.22 23.04 10.37
N HIS A 141 7.39 22.46 10.11
CA HIS A 141 8.64 22.79 10.83
C HIS A 141 9.34 24.04 10.28
N GLY A 142 9.30 24.22 8.96
CA GLY A 142 10.06 25.25 8.24
C GLY A 142 9.24 26.51 8.00
#